data_AF-A0A6A4XBJ9-F1
#
_entry.id   AF-A0A6A4XBJ9-F1
#
_cell.length_a   1.000
_cell.length_b   1.000
_cell.length_c   1.000
_cell.angle_alpha   90.00
_cell.angle_beta   90.00
_cell.angle_gamma   90.00
#
_symmetry.space_group_name_H-M   'P 1'
#
loop_
_entity.id
_entity.type
_entity.pdbx_description
1 polymer ?
#
loop_
_entity_poly.entity_id
_entity_poly.type
_entity_poly.pdbx_seq_one_letter_code
_entity_poly.pdbx_strand_id
1 'polypeptide(L)'
;MYIVMYMRACRRRASTCIGCGGAIHDQYILRVSPDLEWHAACLRCAECNQFLDDNCTCFVRDGKTYCKRDYVRPLPNFFPELAPA
;
A
#
# COMPACT_ATOMS: atom_id res chain seq x y z
N MET A 1 4.47 5.90 -12.22
CA MET A 1 5.72 5.17 -11.96
C MET A 1 5.34 3.81 -11.38
N TYR A 2 5.77 2.71 -12.00
CA TYR A 2 5.55 1.37 -11.42
C TYR A 2 6.52 1.21 -10.25
N ILE A 3 6.03 0.74 -9.10
CA ILE A 3 6.86 0.54 -7.92
C ILE A 3 6.89 -0.94 -7.58
N VAL A 4 8.10 -1.47 -7.46
CA VAL A 4 8.33 -2.86 -7.08
C VAL A 4 8.30 -2.95 -5.56
N MET A 5 7.44 -3.84 -5.06
CA MET A 5 7.34 -4.18 -3.65
C MET A 5 8.37 -5.26 -3.34
N TYR A 6 9.07 -5.11 -2.21
CA TYR A 6 9.90 -6.20 -1.70
C TYR A 6 9.40 -6.62 -0.32
N MET A 7 9.00 -7.89 -0.22
CA MET A 7 8.74 -8.54 1.06
C MET A 7 10.08 -8.83 1.75
N ARG A 8 10.33 -8.19 2.89
CA ARG A 8 11.47 -8.52 3.76
C ARG A 8 10.96 -9.15 5.04
N ALA A 9 11.71 -10.10 5.59
CA ALA A 9 11.42 -10.60 6.93
C ALA A 9 11.75 -9.52 7.96
N CYS A 10 10.86 -9.26 8.92
CA CYS A 10 11.07 -8.29 9.99
C CYS A 10 12.09 -8.84 11.00
N ARG A 11 13.38 -8.72 10.66
CA ARG A 11 14.48 -9.07 11.56
C ARG A 11 14.67 -7.94 12.57
N ARG A 12 13.81 -7.87 13.59
CA ARG A 12 13.90 -7.01 14.81
C ARG A 12 14.44 -5.59 14.56
N ARG A 13 14.05 -4.97 13.45
CA ARG A 13 14.38 -3.58 13.13
C ARG A 13 13.08 -2.82 13.27
N ALA A 14 13.07 -1.74 14.03
CA ALA A 14 11.89 -0.89 14.20
C ALA A 14 11.55 -0.19 12.88
N SER A 15 10.89 -0.90 11.98
CA SER A 15 10.36 -0.36 10.74
C SER A 15 9.03 0.34 11.06
N THR A 16 8.78 1.50 10.45
CA THR A 16 7.57 2.28 10.75
C THR A 16 6.65 2.27 9.54
N CYS A 17 5.40 1.87 9.75
CA CYS A 17 4.41 1.84 8.70
C CYS A 17 3.94 3.24 8.35
N ILE A 18 4.15 3.68 7.12
CA ILE A 18 3.68 5.00 6.65
C ILE A 18 2.14 5.07 6.63
N GLY A 19 1.47 3.95 6.39
CA GLY A 19 -0.01 3.89 6.36
C GLY A 19 -0.71 4.10 7.70
N CYS A 20 -0.11 3.65 8.81
CA CYS A 20 -0.73 3.74 10.14
C CYS A 20 0.11 4.52 11.16
N GLY A 21 1.35 4.89 10.83
CA GLY A 21 2.31 5.52 11.74
C GLY A 21 2.87 4.60 12.84
N GLY A 22 2.46 3.33 12.86
CA GLY A 22 2.85 2.35 13.88
C GLY A 22 4.12 1.58 13.54
N ALA A 23 4.77 1.03 14.56
CA ALA A 23 5.90 0.13 14.37
C ALA A 23 5.45 -1.22 13.78
N ILE A 24 6.21 -1.73 12.81
CA ILE A 24 5.95 -2.98 12.11
C ILE A 24 6.56 -4.13 12.90
N HIS A 25 5.71 -4.86 13.61
CA HIS A 25 6.07 -6.09 14.34
C HIS A 25 5.70 -7.37 13.57
N ASP A 26 5.20 -7.22 12.34
CA ASP A 26 4.79 -8.33 11.49
C ASP A 26 5.97 -9.21 11.10
N GLN A 27 5.72 -10.47 10.70
CA GLN A 27 6.78 -11.35 10.22
C GLN A 27 7.37 -10.85 8.90
N TYR A 28 6.57 -10.16 8.09
CA TYR A 28 6.95 -9.65 6.77
C TYR A 28 6.60 -8.17 6.63
N ILE A 29 7.51 -7.40 6.03
CA ILE A 29 7.34 -5.99 5.75
C ILE A 29 7.35 -5.74 4.25
N LEU A 30 6.40 -4.94 3.78
CA LEU A 30 6.35 -4.47 2.41
C LEU A 30 7.10 -3.15 2.29
N ARG A 31 8.18 -3.15 1.50
CA ARG A 31 8.96 -1.95 1.20
C ARG A 31 8.59 -1.42 -0.17
N VAL A 32 8.14 -0.17 -0.18
CA VAL A 32 7.73 0.63 -1.33
C VAL A 32 8.79 1.71 -1.52
N SER A 33 9.26 1.92 -2.75
CA SER A 33 10.32 2.88 -3.14
C SER A 33 10.65 4.01 -2.16
N PRO A 34 11.94 4.35 -2.03
CA PRO A 34 13.03 3.51 -1.54
C PRO A 34 12.98 3.29 -0.01
N ASP A 35 12.23 4.11 0.72
CA ASP A 35 12.19 4.14 2.20
C ASP A 35 10.77 4.19 2.78
N LEU A 36 9.75 3.90 1.96
CA LEU A 36 8.40 3.71 2.50
C LEU A 36 8.20 2.26 2.94
N GLU A 37 7.86 2.11 4.20
CA GLU A 37 7.64 0.83 4.86
C GLU A 37 6.16 0.69 5.19
N TRP A 38 5.59 -0.47 4.88
CA TRP A 38 4.16 -0.73 5.06
C TRP A 38 3.94 -2.13 5.63
N HIS A 39 2.94 -2.25 6.49
CA HIS A 39 2.39 -3.56 6.84
C HIS A 39 1.75 -4.21 5.59
N ALA A 40 1.77 -5.54 5.55
CA ALA A 40 0.99 -6.31 4.57
C ALA A 40 -0.50 -5.89 4.57
N ALA A 41 -1.07 -5.70 5.77
CA ALA A 41 -2.45 -5.24 5.92
C ALA A 41 -2.66 -3.73 5.69
N CYS A 42 -1.64 -2.89 5.80
CA CYS A 42 -1.79 -1.44 5.58
C CYS A 42 -1.64 -1.07 4.10
N LEU A 43 -0.96 -1.90 3.32
CA LEU A 43 -0.75 -1.65 1.91
C LEU A 43 -1.97 -2.04 1.09
N ARG A 44 -2.84 -1.06 0.84
CA ARG A 44 -4.08 -1.22 0.10
C ARG A 44 -4.28 -0.16 -0.96
N CYS A 45 -5.11 -0.46 -1.95
CA CYS A 45 -5.47 0.49 -2.99
C CYS A 45 -6.34 1.59 -2.38
N ALA A 46 -6.08 2.86 -2.68
CA ALA A 46 -6.88 3.97 -2.17
C ALA A 46 -8.32 4.02 -2.74
N GLU A 47 -8.54 3.40 -3.92
CA GLU A 47 -9.86 3.35 -4.59
C GLU A 47 -10.68 2.14 -4.15
N CYS A 48 -10.13 0.93 -4.31
CA CYS A 48 -10.87 -0.30 -4.03
C CYS A 48 -10.58 -0.92 -2.66
N ASN A 49 -9.71 -0.32 -1.85
CA ASN A 49 -9.24 -0.87 -0.56
C ASN A 49 -8.70 -2.30 -0.61
N GLN A 50 -8.50 -2.87 -1.80
CA GLN A 50 -7.94 -4.20 -1.99
C GLN A 50 -6.49 -4.20 -1.50
N PHE A 51 -6.11 -5.25 -0.77
CA PHE A 51 -4.73 -5.44 -0.36
C PHE A 51 -3.82 -5.71 -1.57
N LEU A 52 -2.66 -5.07 -1.61
CA LEU A 52 -1.65 -5.25 -2.66
C LEU A 52 -0.54 -6.22 -2.21
N ASP A 53 -0.79 -7.06 -1.21
CA ASP A 53 0.12 -8.10 -0.75
C ASP A 53 0.33 -9.19 -1.81
N ASP A 54 -0.72 -9.52 -2.58
CA ASP A 54 -0.70 -10.57 -3.62
C ASP A 54 0.06 -10.13 -4.88
N ASN A 55 -0.11 -8.87 -5.29
CA ASN A 55 0.60 -8.30 -6.42
C ASN A 55 1.85 -7.58 -5.92
N CYS A 56 3.02 -8.21 -6.04
CA CYS A 56 4.35 -7.64 -5.72
C CYS A 56 4.71 -6.34 -6.47
N THR A 57 3.76 -5.70 -7.14
CA THR A 57 3.90 -4.44 -7.87
C THR A 57 2.69 -3.55 -7.59
N CYS A 58 2.94 -2.30 -7.20
CA CYS A 58 1.92 -1.27 -7.03
C CYS A 58 2.26 -0.01 -7.79
N PHE A 59 1.35 0.95 -7.75
CA PHE A 59 1.57 2.29 -8.26
C PHE A 59 1.35 3.30 -7.14
N VAL A 60 2.26 4.26 -6.98
CA VAL A 60 2.04 5.40 -6.07
C VAL A 60 1.81 6.65 -6.88
N ARG A 61 0.77 7.39 -6.52
CA ARG A 61 0.43 8.69 -7.09
C ARG A 61 0.02 9.62 -5.94
N ASP A 62 0.68 10.76 -5.81
CA ASP A 62 0.40 11.75 -4.75
C ASP A 62 0.43 11.16 -3.32
N GLY A 63 1.33 10.20 -3.07
CA GLY A 63 1.43 9.51 -1.77
C GLY A 63 0.36 8.45 -1.52
N LYS A 64 -0.57 8.21 -2.46
CA LYS A 64 -1.58 7.17 -2.42
C LYS A 64 -1.17 5.97 -3.26
N THR A 65 -1.39 4.77 -2.74
CA THR A 65 -1.14 3.49 -3.42
C THR A 65 -2.35 3.05 -4.24
N TYR A 66 -2.10 2.61 -5.47
CA TYR A 66 -3.11 2.16 -6.43
C TYR A 66 -2.72 0.79 -6.98
N CYS A 67 -3.72 -0.06 -7.21
CA CYS A 67 -3.52 -1.33 -7.87
C CYS A 67 -3.34 -1.11 -9.39
N LYS A 68 -2.80 -2.12 -10.08
CA LYS A 68 -2.60 -2.07 -11.54
C LYS A 68 -3.89 -1.73 -12.31
N ARG A 69 -5.02 -2.22 -11.84
CA ARG A 69 -6.34 -2.04 -12.46
C ARG A 69 -6.84 -0.59 -12.32
N ASP A 70 -6.87 -0.05 -11.11
CA ASP A 70 -7.32 1.33 -10.86
C ASP A 70 -6.34 2.37 -11.44
N TYR A 71 -5.04 2.07 -11.43
CA TYR A 71 -4.04 2.94 -12.03
C TYR A 71 -4.19 3.05 -13.57
N VAL A 72 -4.49 1.94 -14.26
CA VAL A 72 -4.62 1.93 -15.73
C VAL A 72 -6.00 2.39 -16.21
N ARG A 73 -7.01 2.36 -15.33
CA ARG A 73 -8.40 2.67 -15.66
C ARG A 73 -8.97 3.68 -14.67
N PRO A 74 -8.63 4.97 -14.80
CA PRO A 74 -9.35 6.05 -14.13
C PRO A 74 -10.72 6.21 -14.80
N LEU A 75 -11.68 5.31 -14.53
CA LEU A 75 -13.06 5.49 -14.99
C LEU A 75 -13.87 6.27 -13.95
N PRO A 76 -14.81 7.12 -14.38
CA PRO A 76 -15.35 8.24 -13.60
C PRO A 76 -16.38 7.90 -12.51
N ASN A 77 -16.51 6.65 -12.04
CA ASN A 77 -17.71 6.19 -11.32
C ASN A 77 -17.49 5.49 -9.95
N PHE A 78 -16.41 5.74 -9.20
CA PHE A 78 -16.20 5.04 -7.91
C PHE A 78 -15.93 5.98 -6.73
N PHE A 79 -16.88 6.85 -6.41
CA PHE A 79 -17.02 7.40 -5.05
C PHE A 79 -18.47 7.27 -4.57
N PRO A 80 -18.83 6.15 -3.91
CA PRO A 80 -20.02 6.10 -3.07
C PRO A 80 -19.73 6.05 -1.56
N GLU A 81 -18.50 6.21 -1.06
CA GLU A 81 -18.23 5.99 0.37
C GLU A 81 -17.28 7.00 1.03
N LEU A 82 -17.54 8.30 0.85
CA LEU A 82 -16.96 9.35 1.72
C LEU A 82 -18.06 10.14 2.45
N ALA A 83 -18.84 9.42 3.27
CA ALA A 83 -19.60 10.04 4.36
C ALA A 83 -19.87 9.02 5.48
N PRO A 84 -19.01 8.92 6.51
CA PRO A 84 -19.46 8.43 7.81
C PRO A 84 -20.05 9.59 8.65
N ALA A 85 -21.34 9.42 8.97
CA ALA A 85 -22.16 9.88 10.11
C ALA A 85 -22.07 11.33 10.60
#